data_AF-A0A539CQ83-F1
#
_entry.id   AF-A0A539CQ83-F1
#
_cell.length_a   1.000
_cell.length_b   1.000
_cell.length_c   1.000
_cell.angle_alpha   90.00
_cell.angle_beta   90.00
_cell.angle_gamma   90.00
#
_symmetry.space_group_name_H-M   'P 1'
#
loop_
_entity.id
_entity.type
_entity.pdbx_description
1 polymer ?
#
loop_
_entity_poly.entity_id
_entity_poly.type
_entity_poly.pdbx_seq_one_letter_code
_entity_poly.pdbx_strand_id
1 'polypeptide(L)' 'MSCHPLIPEVTFVVAVKLIIILAAALFVFSPGQRPRIDAASMQEHLIGASTASPQPRSILP' A
#
# COMPACT_ATOMS: atom_id res chain seq x y z
N MET A 1 13.52 -42.24 -27.32
CA MET A 1 13.45 -41.01 -26.50
C MET A 1 12.21 -40.26 -26.92
N SER A 2 11.11 -40.45 -26.20
CA SER A 2 9.82 -39.80 -26.45
C SER A 2 9.89 -38.35 -26.01
N CYS A 3 10.39 -37.48 -26.89
CA CYS A 3 10.34 -36.04 -26.70
C CYS A 3 8.88 -35.61 -26.81
N HIS A 4 8.23 -35.40 -25.66
CA HIS A 4 6.87 -34.89 -25.59
C HIS A 4 6.85 -33.44 -26.11
N PRO A 5 6.29 -33.17 -27.31
CA PRO A 5 6.30 -31.84 -27.92
C PRO A 5 5.48 -30.81 -27.13
N LEU A 6 4.69 -31.28 -26.15
CA LEU A 6 3.80 -30.48 -25.32
C LEU A 6 4.50 -29.82 -24.13
N ILE A 7 5.67 -30.32 -23.70
CA ILE A 7 6.41 -29.75 -22.56
C ILE A 7 6.75 -28.27 -22.78
N PRO A 8 7.36 -27.84 -23.90
CA PRO A 8 7.73 -26.44 -24.09
C PRO A 8 6.52 -25.49 -24.12
N GLU A 9 5.41 -25.93 -24.71
CA GLU A 9 4.19 -25.13 -24.83
C GLU A 9 3.51 -24.96 -23.47
N VAL A 10 3.39 -26.04 -22.69
CA VAL A 10 2.87 -25.98 -21.32
C VAL A 10 3.78 -25.13 -20.43
N THR A 11 5.10 -25.27 -20.54
CA THR A 11 6.06 -24.45 -19.79
C THR A 11 5.91 -22.96 -20.11
N PHE A 12 5.71 -22.61 -21.39
CA PHE A 12 5.49 -21.23 -21.80
C PHE A 12 4.20 -20.65 -21.19
N VAL A 13 3.09 -21.38 -21.27
CA VAL A 13 1.80 -20.95 -20.68
C VAL A 13 1.91 -20.77 -19.17
N VAL A 14 2.59 -21.69 -18.48
CA VAL A 14 2.82 -21.60 -17.03
C VAL A 14 3.69 -20.39 -16.69
N ALA A 15 4.77 -20.15 -17.43
CA ALA A 15 5.65 -19.00 -17.21
C ALA A 15 4.92 -17.67 -17.36
N VAL A 16 4.11 -17.51 -18.43
CA VAL A 16 3.29 -16.31 -18.64
C VAL A 16 2.31 -16.10 -17.50
N LYS A 17 1.62 -17.16 -17.04
CA LYS A 17 0.71 -17.07 -15.90
C LYS A 17 1.42 -16.62 -14.61
N LEU A 18 2.60 -17.15 -14.33
CA LEU A 18 3.37 -16.76 -13.15
C LEU A 18 3.78 -15.28 -13.19
N ILE A 19 4.18 -14.77 -14.36
CA ILE A 19 4.54 -13.35 -14.53
C ILE A 19 3.33 -12.45 -14.24
N ILE A 20 2.15 -12.80 -14.77
CA ILE A 20 0.92 -12.02 -14.53
C ILE A 20 0.56 -11.99 -13.05
N ILE A 21 0.63 -13.14 -12.36
CA ILE A 21 0.34 -13.24 -10.93
C ILE A 21 1.33 -12.40 -10.12
N LEU A 22 2.63 -12.48 -10.44
CA LEU A 22 3.66 -11.71 -9.75
C LEU A 22 3.48 -10.20 -9.97
N ALA A 23 3.18 -9.77 -11.19
CA ALA A 23 2.93 -8.37 -11.52
C ALA A 23 1.69 -7.84 -10.77
N ALA A 24 0.60 -8.61 -10.73
CA ALA A 24 -0.60 -8.25 -9.97
C ALA A 24 -0.32 -8.18 -8.47
N ALA A 25 0.43 -9.13 -7.91
CA ALA A 25 0.83 -9.11 -6.51
C ALA A 25 1.68 -7.88 -6.18
N LEU A 26 2.69 -7.57 -7.01
CA LEU A 26 3.52 -6.39 -6.82
C LEU A 26 2.74 -5.10 -6.96
N PHE A 27 1.74 -5.04 -7.83
CA PHE A 27 0.86 -3.88 -7.96
C PHE A 27 -0.05 -3.70 -6.75
N VAL A 28 -0.73 -4.76 -6.31
CA VAL A 28 -1.64 -4.75 -5.15
C VAL A 28 -0.89 -4.47 -3.85
N PHE A 29 0.27 -5.09 -3.67
CA PHE A 29 1.09 -4.93 -2.47
C PHE A 29 2.18 -3.86 -2.62
N SER A 30 2.15 -3.07 -3.70
CA SER A 30 3.16 -2.05 -3.92
C SER A 30 3.13 -1.01 -2.80
N PRO A 31 4.23 -0.79 -2.07
CA PRO A 31 4.28 0.17 -0.98
C PRO A 31 4.17 1.64 -1.46
N GLY A 32 4.13 1.89 -2.78
CA GLY A 32 4.01 3.21 -3.37
C GLY A 32 2.68 3.94 -3.11
N GLN A 33 1.62 3.22 -2.70
CA GLN A 33 0.34 3.81 -2.29
C GLN A 33 0.16 3.88 -0.77
N ARG A 34 1.18 3.56 0.04
CA ARG A 34 1.10 3.92 1.44
C ARG A 34 1.24 5.44 1.51
N PRO A 35 0.23 6.18 2.01
CA PRO A 35 0.43 7.57 2.37
C PRO A 35 1.67 7.58 3.25
N ARG A 36 2.73 8.22 2.78
CA ARG A 36 3.94 8.40 3.56
C ARG A 36 3.49 9.29 4.71
N ILE A 37 3.07 8.67 5.81
CA ILE A 37 2.80 9.35 7.06
C ILE A 37 4.15 9.88 7.47
N ASP A 38 4.43 11.10 7.04
CA ASP A 38 5.63 11.80 7.40
C ASP A 38 5.52 12.00 8.90
N ALA A 39 6.42 11.38 9.67
CA ALA A 39 6.40 11.47 11.12
C ALA A 39 6.47 12.94 11.59
N ALA A 40 7.06 13.81 10.75
CA ALA A 40 7.04 15.26 10.92
C ALA A 40 5.62 15.86 10.92
N SER A 41 4.71 15.38 10.06
CA SER A 41 3.32 15.86 9.97
C SER A 41 2.45 15.42 11.15
N MET A 42 2.68 14.21 11.69
CA MET A 42 1.98 13.75 12.89
C MET A 42 2.45 14.49 14.14
N GLN A 43 3.72 14.89 14.19
CA GLN A 43 4.27 15.63 15.31
C GLN A 43 3.68 17.05 15.41
N GLU A 44 3.42 17.71 14.28
CA GLU A 44 2.70 19.00 14.25
C GLU A 44 1.26 18.87 14.77
N HIS A 45 0.55 17.80 14.40
CA HIS A 45 -0.83 17.60 14.81
C HIS A 45 -0.97 17.19 16.29
N LEU A 46 -0.08 16.32 16.79
CA LEU A 46 -0.10 15.84 18.17
C LEU A 46 0.40 16.89 19.17
N ILE A 47 1.35 17.76 18.77
CA ILE A 47 1.84 18.85 19.63
C ILE A 47 0.91 20.06 19.55
N GLY A 48 0.32 20.35 18.38
CA GLY A 48 -0.60 21.48 18.19
C GLY A 48 -1.98 21.30 18.84
N ALA A 49 -2.47 20.06 18.97
CA ALA A 49 -3.77 19.80 19.59
C ALA A 49 -3.73 19.75 21.13
N SER A 50 -2.56 19.53 21.74
CA SER A 50 -2.42 19.43 23.20
C SER A 50 -2.46 20.79 23.91
N THR A 51 -2.35 21.90 23.17
CA THR A 51 -2.41 23.27 23.71
C THR A 51 -3.72 24.01 23.43
N ALA A 52 -4.72 23.35 22.83
CA ALA A 52 -6.06 23.90 22.70
C ALA A 52 -6.74 23.94 24.08
N SER A 53 -6.39 24.97 24.85
CA SER A 53 -7.04 25.38 26.08
C SER A 53 -8.57 25.38 25.88
N PRO A 54 -9.36 24.79 26.79
CA PRO A 54 -10.81 24.76 26.64
C PRO A 54 -11.32 26.20 26.56
N GLN A 55 -11.96 26.57 25.44
CA GLN A 55 -12.57 27.88 25.32
C GLN A 55 -13.57 28.08 26.47
N PRO A 56 -13.42 29.15 27.28
CA PRO A 56 -14.43 29.48 28.27
C PRO A 56 -15.69 29.87 27.52
N ARG A 57 -16.77 29.11 27.70
CA ARG A 57 -18.11 29.55 27.28
C ARG A 57 -18.46 30.77 28.11
N SER A 58 -18.25 31.97 27.56
CA SER A 58 -18.77 33.19 28.17
C SER A 58 -20.29 33.18 28.01
N ILE A 59 -20.98 32.79 29.08
CA ILE A 59 -22.39 33.05 29.28
C ILE A 59 -22.50 34.57 29.42
N LEU A 60 -23.10 35.24 28.44
CA LEU A 60 -23.51 36.64 28.58
C LEU A 60 -25.03 36.67 28.84
N PRO A 61 -25.50 37.49 29.79
CA PRO A 61 -26.87 37.51 30.29
C PRO A 61 -27.90 38.08 29.31
#